data_AF-A0A6A5WDY3-F1
#
_entry.id   AF-A0A6A5WDY3-F1
#
_cell.length_a   1.000
_cell.length_b   1.000
_cell.length_c   1.000
_cell.angle_alpha   90.00
_cell.angle_beta   90.00
_cell.angle_gamma   90.00
#
_symmetry.space_group_name_H-M   'P 1'
#
loop_
_entity.id
_entity.type
_entity.pdbx_description
1 polymer ?
#
loop_
_entity_poly.entity_id
_entity_poly.type
_entity_poly.pdbx_seq_one_letter_code
_entity_poly.pdbx_strand_id
1 'polypeptide(L)'
;MEADKALGEENSLNGQMHCGYGSHIVSYPVEHGDYINMVAVVNEPGKSSMKPQPWTVPGCKEQFARKFEGWSPQLIGLMSEHLLLDVWALSDFLHSSLYYKGRTCLLGNTAHASTPNLGAGAGMAMEDAFILSHVMASVGVVSNMENAFHAYDTVRRPRTQTLVEYSRKVGMANHFLSPIRDDVNCLLREFEAWLCWLWHKDLEAQLVTAQQLLIFTDDYSSYISKVRPKGTGYS
;
A
#
# COMPACT_ATOMS: atom_id res chain seq x y z
N MET A 1 -5.55 -17.65 -27.88
CA MET A 1 -6.52 -16.95 -27.01
C MET A 1 -6.56 -15.47 -27.40
N GLU A 2 -7.65 -14.73 -27.18
CA GLU A 2 -7.74 -13.29 -27.56
C GLU A 2 -6.65 -12.44 -26.89
N ALA A 3 -6.31 -12.78 -25.65
CA ALA A 3 -5.18 -12.22 -24.92
C ALA A 3 -3.84 -12.38 -25.64
N ASP A 4 -3.51 -13.58 -26.15
CA ASP A 4 -2.25 -13.84 -26.86
C ASP A 4 -2.10 -12.94 -28.09
N LYS A 5 -3.22 -12.63 -28.77
CA LYS A 5 -3.21 -11.71 -29.91
C LYS A 5 -2.90 -10.27 -29.49
N ALA A 6 -3.32 -9.87 -28.28
CA ALA A 6 -3.18 -8.50 -27.80
C ALA A 6 -1.88 -8.25 -27.01
N LEU A 7 -1.43 -9.23 -26.24
CA LEU A 7 -0.28 -9.13 -25.34
C LEU A 7 0.95 -9.86 -25.89
N GLY A 8 0.74 -10.89 -26.73
CA GLY A 8 1.75 -11.89 -27.08
C GLY A 8 1.64 -13.12 -26.18
N GLU A 9 1.99 -14.29 -26.73
CA GLU A 9 1.87 -15.59 -26.04
C GLU A 9 2.64 -15.63 -24.72
N GLU A 10 3.91 -15.19 -24.71
CA GLU A 10 4.72 -15.12 -23.48
C GLU A 10 4.15 -14.15 -22.44
N ASN A 11 3.71 -12.98 -22.88
CA ASN A 11 3.23 -11.93 -21.97
C ASN A 11 1.86 -12.27 -21.37
N SER A 12 1.01 -13.00 -22.11
CA SER A 12 -0.31 -13.44 -21.63
C SER A 12 -0.23 -14.41 -20.46
N LEU A 13 0.90 -15.12 -20.33
CA LEU A 13 1.17 -16.09 -19.27
C LEU A 13 1.96 -15.50 -18.08
N ASN A 14 2.23 -14.19 -18.10
CA ASN A 14 3.04 -13.50 -17.09
C ASN A 14 2.37 -12.22 -16.59
N GLY A 15 2.79 -11.75 -15.42
CA GLY A 15 2.40 -10.43 -14.93
C GLY A 15 3.09 -9.33 -15.74
N GLN A 16 2.32 -8.37 -16.26
CA GLN A 16 2.82 -7.24 -17.04
C GLN A 16 2.44 -5.91 -16.39
N MET A 17 3.37 -4.96 -16.47
CA MET A 17 3.15 -3.56 -16.13
C MET A 17 3.31 -2.70 -17.39
N HIS A 18 2.20 -2.22 -17.93
CA HIS A 18 2.19 -1.32 -19.08
C HIS A 18 2.17 0.13 -18.57
N CYS A 19 3.31 0.81 -18.65
CA CYS A 19 3.47 2.19 -18.18
C CYS A 19 3.22 3.21 -19.29
N GLY A 20 2.69 4.38 -18.92
CA GLY A 20 2.49 5.49 -19.85
C GLY A 20 2.27 6.82 -19.11
N TYR A 21 2.27 7.92 -19.85
CA TYR A 21 2.13 9.24 -19.24
C TYR A 21 0.75 9.42 -18.60
N GLY A 22 0.73 9.53 -17.28
CA GLY A 22 -0.48 9.75 -16.47
C GLY A 22 -1.32 8.51 -16.18
N SER A 23 -0.94 7.32 -16.66
CA SER A 23 -1.70 6.09 -16.44
C SER A 23 -0.84 4.84 -16.58
N HIS A 24 -1.26 3.74 -15.97
CA HIS A 24 -0.67 2.42 -16.18
C HIS A 24 -1.74 1.34 -16.22
N ILE A 25 -1.42 0.22 -16.86
CA ILE A 25 -2.27 -0.98 -16.87
C ILE A 25 -1.44 -2.13 -16.33
N VAL A 26 -1.98 -2.86 -15.35
CA VAL A 26 -1.43 -4.13 -14.91
C VAL A 26 -2.27 -5.26 -15.48
N SER A 27 -1.63 -6.32 -15.98
CA SER A 27 -2.29 -7.55 -16.40
C SER A 27 -1.57 -8.77 -15.84
N TYR A 28 -2.31 -9.83 -15.48
CA TYR A 28 -1.73 -11.09 -15.03
C TYR A 28 -2.73 -12.24 -15.19
N PRO A 29 -2.24 -13.46 -15.50
CA PRO A 29 -3.11 -14.63 -15.60
C PRO A 29 -3.65 -15.05 -14.22
N VAL A 30 -4.87 -15.57 -14.22
CA VAL A 30 -5.54 -16.19 -13.06
C VAL A 30 -6.20 -17.50 -13.51
N GLU A 31 -6.65 -18.32 -12.57
CA GLU A 31 -7.27 -19.63 -12.86
C GLU A 31 -6.45 -20.46 -13.85
N HIS A 32 -5.17 -20.71 -13.52
CA HIS A 32 -4.25 -21.48 -14.35
C HIS A 32 -4.01 -20.95 -15.79
N GLY A 33 -4.32 -19.67 -16.05
CA GLY A 33 -4.16 -19.05 -17.35
C GLY A 33 -5.43 -19.03 -18.19
N ASP A 34 -6.54 -19.53 -17.67
CA ASP A 34 -7.84 -19.52 -18.36
C ASP A 34 -8.42 -18.10 -18.45
N TYR A 35 -8.03 -17.20 -17.54
CA TYR A 35 -8.42 -15.79 -17.54
C TYR A 35 -7.22 -14.88 -17.30
N ILE A 36 -7.35 -13.63 -17.73
CA ILE A 36 -6.42 -12.55 -17.39
C ILE A 36 -7.17 -11.49 -16.61
N ASN A 37 -6.67 -11.17 -15.42
CA ASN A 37 -7.12 -10.01 -14.68
C ASN A 37 -6.38 -8.77 -15.20
N MET A 38 -7.11 -7.69 -15.47
CA MET A 38 -6.55 -6.42 -15.94
C MET A 38 -7.08 -5.25 -15.12
N VAL A 39 -6.18 -4.37 -14.68
CA VAL A 39 -6.56 -3.15 -13.95
C VAL A 39 -5.88 -1.95 -14.57
N ALA A 40 -6.68 -0.98 -14.98
CA ALA A 40 -6.21 0.30 -15.50
C ALA A 40 -6.26 1.35 -14.38
N VAL A 41 -5.12 1.96 -14.09
CA VAL A 41 -4.98 3.01 -13.10
C VAL A 41 -4.69 4.32 -13.83
N VAL A 42 -5.48 5.35 -13.54
CA VAL A 42 -5.37 6.66 -14.18
C VAL A 42 -5.18 7.71 -13.11
N ASN A 43 -4.18 8.55 -13.28
CA ASN A 43 -4.05 9.76 -12.49
C ASN A 43 -4.96 10.85 -13.06
N GLU A 44 -5.94 11.31 -12.27
CA GLU A 44 -6.81 12.43 -12.65
C GLU A 44 -6.51 13.66 -11.75
N PRO A 45 -5.60 14.56 -12.16
CA PRO A 45 -5.27 15.75 -11.39
C PRO A 45 -6.52 16.56 -11.03
N GLY A 46 -6.61 17.00 -9.77
CA GLY A 46 -7.72 17.83 -9.30
C GLY A 46 -9.01 17.08 -8.96
N LYS A 47 -9.10 15.77 -9.22
CA LYS A 47 -10.19 14.92 -8.72
C LYS A 47 -9.74 14.23 -7.43
N SER A 48 -10.06 14.81 -6.27
CA SER A 48 -9.96 14.11 -4.99
C SER A 48 -11.31 13.51 -4.60
N SER A 49 -11.29 12.30 -4.03
CA SER A 49 -12.44 11.61 -3.45
C SER A 49 -12.91 12.24 -2.12
N MET A 50 -12.47 13.45 -1.77
CA MET A 50 -12.83 14.13 -0.51
C MET A 50 -14.33 14.51 -0.42
N LYS A 51 -15.13 14.24 -1.46
CA LYS A 51 -16.59 14.34 -1.41
C LYS A 51 -17.20 12.94 -1.24
N PRO A 52 -18.32 12.80 -0.51
CA PRO A 52 -19.04 11.53 -0.44
C PRO A 52 -19.57 11.19 -1.83
N GLN A 53 -18.80 10.37 -2.54
CA GLN A 53 -19.18 9.67 -3.75
C GLN A 53 -19.14 8.18 -3.40
N PRO A 54 -19.97 7.33 -4.01
CA PRO A 54 -19.71 5.91 -3.94
C PRO A 54 -18.26 5.64 -4.42
N TRP A 55 -17.49 4.88 -3.64
CA TRP A 55 -16.09 4.56 -3.98
C TRP A 55 -15.96 3.74 -5.25
N THR A 56 -17.08 3.18 -5.72
CA THR A 56 -17.25 2.48 -6.98
C THR A 56 -18.36 3.15 -7.78
N VAL A 57 -18.07 3.52 -9.03
CA VAL A 57 -19.08 4.03 -9.97
C VAL A 57 -19.06 3.22 -11.26
N PRO A 58 -20.20 3.10 -11.96
CA PRO A 58 -20.23 2.54 -13.30
C PRO A 58 -19.25 3.28 -14.22
N GLY A 59 -18.37 2.52 -14.87
CA GLY A 59 -17.48 2.93 -15.93
C GLY A 59 -18.22 3.09 -17.24
N CYS A 60 -17.54 3.71 -18.21
CA CYS A 60 -18.05 3.95 -19.55
C CYS A 60 -16.95 3.64 -20.56
N LYS A 61 -17.24 2.77 -21.53
CA LYS A 61 -16.27 2.29 -22.53
C LYS A 61 -15.69 3.47 -23.33
N GLU A 62 -16.52 4.43 -23.69
CA GLU A 62 -16.12 5.62 -24.43
C GLU A 62 -15.19 6.53 -23.62
N GLN A 63 -15.45 6.68 -22.31
CA GLN A 63 -14.58 7.44 -21.42
C GLN A 63 -13.25 6.73 -21.20
N PHE A 64 -13.27 5.40 -21.06
CA PHE A 64 -12.06 4.58 -20.97
C PHE A 64 -11.21 4.74 -22.24
N ALA A 65 -11.78 4.51 -23.43
CA ALA A 65 -11.07 4.64 -24.70
C ALA A 65 -10.45 6.03 -24.91
N ARG A 66 -11.17 7.11 -24.53
CA ARG A 66 -10.62 8.48 -24.58
C ARG A 66 -9.44 8.69 -23.63
N LYS A 67 -9.49 8.12 -22.42
CA LYS A 67 -8.40 8.23 -21.44
C LYS A 67 -7.11 7.54 -21.90
N PHE A 68 -7.24 6.53 -22.74
CA PHE A 68 -6.13 5.75 -23.27
C PHE A 68 -5.87 6.02 -24.77
N GLU A 69 -6.26 7.19 -25.28
CA GLU A 69 -5.89 7.61 -26.63
C GLU A 69 -4.36 7.68 -26.76
N GLY A 70 -3.82 7.09 -27.83
CA GLY A 70 -2.36 6.96 -28.05
C GLY A 70 -1.71 5.71 -27.44
N TRP A 71 -2.46 4.89 -26.68
CA TRP A 71 -2.00 3.57 -26.24
C TRP A 71 -2.17 2.51 -27.34
N SER A 72 -1.60 1.31 -27.13
CA SER A 72 -1.75 0.17 -28.05
C SER A 72 -3.23 -0.13 -28.32
N PRO A 73 -3.69 -0.08 -29.58
CA PRO A 73 -5.08 -0.38 -29.93
C PRO A 73 -5.51 -1.80 -29.54
N GLN A 74 -4.59 -2.77 -29.56
CA GLN A 74 -4.86 -4.15 -29.18
C GLN A 74 -5.12 -4.27 -27.68
N LEU A 75 -4.30 -3.64 -26.84
CA LEU A 75 -4.45 -3.64 -25.39
C LEU A 75 -5.75 -2.96 -24.96
N ILE A 76 -6.03 -1.77 -25.51
CA ILE A 76 -7.24 -1.01 -25.18
C ILE A 76 -8.49 -1.67 -25.76
N GLY A 77 -8.40 -2.31 -26.93
CA GLY A 77 -9.46 -3.11 -27.51
C GLY A 77 -9.86 -4.28 -26.61
N LEU A 78 -8.87 -5.08 -26.18
CA LEU A 78 -9.08 -6.21 -25.27
C LEU A 78 -9.79 -5.76 -23.98
N MET A 79 -9.30 -4.70 -23.34
CA MET A 79 -9.92 -4.17 -22.13
C MET A 79 -11.33 -3.63 -22.40
N SER A 80 -11.55 -2.89 -23.49
CA SER A 80 -12.84 -2.27 -23.78
C SER A 80 -13.94 -3.29 -24.11
N GLU A 81 -13.57 -4.42 -24.72
CA GLU A 81 -14.50 -5.50 -25.04
C GLU A 81 -15.01 -6.18 -23.76
N HIS A 82 -14.08 -6.49 -22.85
CA HIS A 82 -14.32 -7.25 -21.62
C HIS A 82 -14.46 -6.39 -20.35
N LEU A 83 -14.51 -5.06 -20.48
CA LEU A 83 -14.51 -4.12 -19.36
C LEU A 83 -15.69 -4.38 -18.43
N LEU A 84 -15.42 -4.89 -17.23
CA LEU A 84 -16.33 -4.78 -16.10
C LEU A 84 -16.27 -3.33 -15.61
N LEU A 85 -17.40 -2.64 -15.71
CA LEU A 85 -17.52 -1.19 -15.64
C LEU A 85 -17.48 -0.68 -14.19
N ASP A 86 -16.50 -1.04 -13.36
CA ASP A 86 -16.41 -0.45 -12.03
C ASP A 86 -15.14 0.41 -11.93
N VAL A 87 -15.33 1.71 -11.72
CA VAL A 87 -14.23 2.66 -11.49
C VAL A 87 -14.08 2.85 -9.98
N TRP A 88 -12.89 2.56 -9.46
CA TRP A 88 -12.59 2.66 -8.03
C TRP A 88 -11.75 3.90 -7.71
N ALA A 89 -12.17 4.65 -6.71
CA ALA A 89 -11.36 5.73 -6.17
C ALA A 89 -10.29 5.16 -5.23
N LEU A 90 -9.02 5.24 -5.64
CA LEU A 90 -7.89 4.85 -4.80
C LEU A 90 -7.62 5.92 -3.75
N SER A 91 -7.57 5.53 -2.49
CA SER A 91 -7.30 6.42 -1.35
C SER A 91 -6.28 5.79 -0.42
N ASP A 92 -5.50 6.62 0.25
CA ASP A 92 -4.50 6.21 1.22
C ASP A 92 -4.38 7.23 2.35
N PHE A 93 -3.64 6.88 3.39
CA PHE A 93 -3.59 7.67 4.62
C PHE A 93 -2.18 7.71 5.20
N LEU A 94 -1.51 8.85 5.03
CA LEU A 94 -0.17 9.12 5.57
C LEU A 94 -0.29 10.03 6.80
N HIS A 95 0.30 9.63 7.92
CA HIS A 95 0.27 10.35 9.17
C HIS A 95 1.43 9.96 10.11
N SER A 96 1.60 10.72 11.19
CA SER A 96 2.57 10.43 12.25
C SER A 96 1.93 10.03 13.58
N SER A 97 0.59 10.05 13.68
CA SER A 97 -0.18 9.68 14.87
C SER A 97 0.09 8.25 15.33
N LEU A 98 0.12 8.04 16.64
CA LEU A 98 0.28 6.73 17.27
C LEU A 98 -0.83 5.76 16.84
N TYR A 99 -0.48 4.49 16.75
CA TYR A 99 -1.41 3.39 16.45
C TYR A 99 -2.19 2.92 17.67
N TYR A 100 -2.05 3.56 18.82
CA TYR A 100 -2.76 3.15 20.03
C TYR A 100 -3.11 4.33 20.92
N LYS A 101 -4.08 4.10 21.80
CA LYS A 101 -4.46 5.01 22.88
C LYS A 101 -5.08 4.21 24.03
N GLY A 102 -4.41 4.20 25.19
CA GLY A 102 -4.83 3.40 26.33
C GLY A 102 -4.89 1.91 25.96
N ARG A 103 -6.10 1.34 25.93
CA ARG A 103 -6.33 -0.09 25.66
C ARG A 103 -6.75 -0.41 24.23
N THR A 104 -6.73 0.57 23.34
CA THR A 104 -7.09 0.38 21.92
C THR A 104 -5.84 0.49 21.06
N CYS A 105 -5.68 -0.43 20.12
CA CYS A 105 -4.59 -0.44 19.13
C CYS A 105 -5.17 -0.69 17.72
N LEU A 106 -4.55 -0.07 16.71
CA LEU A 106 -4.90 -0.14 15.29
C LEU A 106 -3.83 -0.94 14.53
N LEU A 107 -4.27 -1.69 13.52
CA LEU A 107 -3.41 -2.43 12.60
C LEU A 107 -4.03 -2.54 11.21
N GLY A 108 -3.22 -2.92 10.22
CA GLY A 108 -3.66 -3.01 8.83
C GLY A 108 -4.19 -1.68 8.28
N ASN A 109 -5.20 -1.73 7.40
CA ASN A 109 -5.72 -0.53 6.73
C ASN A 109 -6.26 0.55 7.69
N THR A 110 -6.68 0.19 8.92
CA THR A 110 -7.10 1.18 9.92
C THR A 110 -5.94 2.05 10.41
N ALA A 111 -4.70 1.56 10.32
CA ALA A 111 -3.49 2.24 10.73
C ALA A 111 -2.64 2.75 9.55
N HIS A 112 -2.76 2.15 8.36
CA HIS A 112 -1.88 2.45 7.23
C HIS A 112 -2.47 2.08 5.86
N ALA A 113 -3.72 2.44 5.59
CA ALA A 113 -4.28 2.30 4.24
C ALA A 113 -3.34 2.91 3.18
N SER A 114 -2.88 2.08 2.24
CA SER A 114 -2.02 2.47 1.13
C SER A 114 -2.75 2.30 -0.21
N THR A 115 -2.24 2.95 -1.25
CA THR A 115 -2.58 2.54 -2.62
C THR A 115 -2.12 1.10 -2.87
N PRO A 116 -2.67 0.41 -3.89
CA PRO A 116 -2.32 -0.98 -4.17
C PRO A 116 -1.06 -1.13 -5.05
N ASN A 117 -0.37 -0.05 -5.41
CA ASN A 117 0.68 -0.07 -6.44
C ASN A 117 1.91 -0.95 -6.08
N LEU A 118 2.15 -1.19 -4.78
CA LEU A 118 3.17 -2.14 -4.31
C LEU A 118 2.61 -3.53 -3.95
N GLY A 119 1.30 -3.73 -4.00
CA GLY A 119 0.66 -5.02 -3.68
C GLY A 119 0.86 -5.51 -2.24
N ALA A 120 1.28 -4.64 -1.31
CA ALA A 120 1.83 -5.06 -0.01
C ALA A 120 0.97 -4.74 1.22
N GLY A 121 -0.21 -4.13 1.05
CA GLY A 121 -1.06 -3.74 2.20
C GLY A 121 -1.45 -4.93 3.08
N ALA A 122 -1.87 -6.05 2.47
CA ALA A 122 -2.23 -7.26 3.21
C ALA A 122 -1.01 -7.88 3.92
N GLY A 123 0.14 -7.95 3.24
CA GLY A 123 1.39 -8.42 3.83
C GLY A 123 1.81 -7.60 5.05
N MET A 124 1.69 -6.26 4.98
CA MET A 124 1.97 -5.40 6.14
C MET A 124 1.02 -5.66 7.31
N ALA A 125 -0.25 -5.92 7.06
CA ALA A 125 -1.20 -6.27 8.11
C ALA A 125 -0.85 -7.63 8.77
N MET A 126 -0.34 -8.59 8.00
CA MET A 126 0.16 -9.86 8.55
C MET A 126 1.41 -9.65 9.41
N GLU A 127 2.36 -8.82 8.95
CA GLU A 127 3.53 -8.44 9.76
C GLU A 127 3.12 -7.73 11.06
N ASP A 128 2.11 -6.86 11.02
CA ASP A 128 1.57 -6.21 12.22
C ASP A 128 1.02 -7.24 13.21
N ALA A 129 0.19 -8.17 12.73
CA ALA A 129 -0.39 -9.22 13.57
C ALA A 129 0.71 -10.10 14.20
N PHE A 130 1.75 -10.42 13.43
CA PHE A 130 2.92 -11.13 13.94
C PHE A 130 3.60 -10.36 15.08
N ILE A 131 4.00 -9.11 14.87
CA ILE A 131 4.70 -8.34 15.92
C ILE A 131 3.79 -8.10 17.12
N LEU A 132 2.57 -7.63 16.89
CA LEU A 132 1.62 -7.27 17.95
C LEU A 132 1.30 -8.46 18.86
N SER A 133 1.01 -9.62 18.28
CA SER A 133 0.68 -10.83 19.07
C SER A 133 1.82 -11.24 20.00
N HIS A 134 3.07 -11.17 19.54
CA HIS A 134 4.23 -11.54 20.35
C HIS A 134 4.50 -10.56 21.49
N VAL A 135 4.45 -9.25 21.23
CA VAL A 135 4.66 -8.26 22.31
C VAL A 135 3.52 -8.27 23.32
N MET A 136 2.28 -8.55 22.90
CA MET A 136 1.15 -8.74 23.81
C MET A 136 1.31 -9.99 24.69
N ALA A 137 1.85 -11.08 24.14
CA ALA A 137 2.13 -12.29 24.90
C ALA A 137 3.23 -12.07 25.95
N SER A 138 4.19 -11.16 25.69
CA SER A 138 5.32 -10.90 26.58
C SER A 138 5.00 -10.09 27.84
N VAL A 139 3.90 -9.33 27.89
CA VAL A 139 3.62 -8.42 29.03
C VAL A 139 2.94 -9.09 30.23
N GLY A 140 2.42 -10.31 30.08
CA GLY A 140 1.89 -11.18 31.15
C GLY A 140 0.59 -10.72 31.84
N VAL A 141 0.40 -9.41 32.06
CA VAL A 141 -0.76 -8.82 32.74
C VAL A 141 -1.37 -7.68 31.92
N VAL A 142 -2.70 -7.55 31.99
CA VAL A 142 -3.48 -6.57 31.20
C VAL A 142 -3.11 -5.11 31.53
N SER A 143 -2.64 -4.83 32.75
CA SER A 143 -2.19 -3.48 33.14
C SER A 143 -1.00 -2.98 32.32
N ASN A 144 -0.21 -3.90 31.74
CA ASN A 144 1.01 -3.59 30.99
C ASN A 144 0.78 -3.58 29.47
N MET A 145 -0.48 -3.72 29.02
CA MET A 145 -0.81 -3.81 27.59
C MET A 145 -0.40 -2.56 26.80
N GLU A 146 -0.43 -1.39 27.44
CA GLU A 146 0.01 -0.14 26.79
C GLU A 146 1.51 -0.15 26.46
N ASN A 147 2.34 -0.88 27.22
CA ASN A 147 3.76 -1.07 26.91
C ASN A 147 3.94 -1.96 25.66
N ALA A 148 3.12 -3.02 25.52
CA ALA A 148 3.08 -3.84 24.30
C ALA A 148 2.71 -3.01 23.08
N PHE A 149 1.68 -2.17 23.19
CA PHE A 149 1.27 -1.28 22.10
C PHE A 149 2.32 -0.23 21.76
N HIS A 150 3.03 0.29 22.76
CA HIS A 150 4.15 1.21 22.53
C HIS A 150 5.27 0.53 21.73
N ALA A 151 5.68 -0.67 22.14
CA ALA A 151 6.72 -1.44 21.44
C ALA A 151 6.32 -1.74 19.99
N TYR A 152 5.07 -2.17 19.78
CA TYR A 152 4.50 -2.38 18.45
C TYR A 152 4.52 -1.11 17.59
N ASP A 153 3.96 0.00 18.08
CA ASP A 153 3.91 1.27 17.33
C ASP A 153 5.30 1.73 16.92
N THR A 154 6.27 1.62 17.84
CA THR A 154 7.64 2.09 17.64
C THR A 154 8.32 1.41 16.47
N VAL A 155 8.12 0.10 16.29
CA VAL A 155 8.76 -0.65 15.21
C VAL A 155 7.91 -0.71 13.94
N ARG A 156 6.58 -0.70 14.06
CA ARG A 156 5.66 -0.89 12.93
C ARG A 156 5.29 0.40 12.23
N ARG A 157 4.93 1.46 12.95
CA ARG A 157 4.45 2.71 12.35
C ARG A 157 5.44 3.31 11.35
N PRO A 158 6.76 3.39 11.60
CA PRO A 158 7.69 3.86 10.59
C PRO A 158 7.68 3.00 9.33
N ARG A 159 7.69 1.66 9.46
CA ARG A 159 7.71 0.73 8.32
C ARG A 159 6.44 0.83 7.47
N THR A 160 5.29 0.83 8.12
CA THR A 160 3.99 0.88 7.42
C THR A 160 3.71 2.25 6.82
N GLN A 161 4.11 3.35 7.45
CA GLN A 161 4.00 4.69 6.85
C GLN A 161 4.96 4.87 5.67
N THR A 162 6.16 4.26 5.71
CA THR A 162 7.03 4.20 4.52
C THR A 162 6.38 3.40 3.39
N LEU A 163 5.62 2.32 3.67
CA LEU A 163 4.85 1.63 2.63
C LEU A 163 3.86 2.58 1.96
N VAL A 164 3.08 3.33 2.74
CA VAL A 164 2.08 4.28 2.21
C VAL A 164 2.75 5.27 1.26
N GLU A 165 3.88 5.84 1.68
CA GLU A 165 4.66 6.77 0.86
C GLU A 165 5.21 6.11 -0.42
N TYR A 166 5.84 4.95 -0.30
CA TYR A 166 6.47 4.26 -1.44
C TYR A 166 5.43 3.78 -2.44
N SER A 167 4.28 3.30 -1.99
CA SER A 167 3.21 2.89 -2.89
C SER A 167 2.67 4.07 -3.72
N ARG A 168 2.62 5.29 -3.16
CA ARG A 168 2.33 6.50 -3.97
C ARG A 168 3.42 6.75 -5.02
N LYS A 169 4.70 6.68 -4.61
CA LYS A 169 5.85 6.92 -5.50
C LYS A 169 5.89 5.93 -6.66
N VAL A 170 5.64 4.65 -6.39
CA VAL A 170 5.55 3.59 -7.42
C VAL A 170 4.43 3.90 -8.41
N GLY A 171 3.25 4.29 -7.94
CA GLY A 171 2.16 4.71 -8.83
C GLY A 171 2.56 5.88 -9.73
N MET A 172 3.24 6.90 -9.18
CA MET A 172 3.76 8.03 -9.96
C MET A 172 4.84 7.62 -10.96
N ALA A 173 5.71 6.68 -10.59
CA ALA A 173 6.74 6.13 -11.48
C ALA A 173 6.11 5.34 -12.64
N ASN A 174 5.13 4.48 -12.37
CA ASN A 174 4.37 3.77 -13.40
C ASN A 174 3.63 4.71 -14.37
N HIS A 175 3.24 5.90 -13.88
CA HIS A 175 2.61 6.93 -14.70
C HIS A 175 3.61 7.84 -15.44
N PHE A 176 4.92 7.59 -15.36
CA PHE A 176 5.98 8.49 -15.85
C PHE A 176 5.87 9.94 -15.32
N LEU A 177 5.31 10.10 -14.11
CA LEU A 177 5.16 11.38 -13.42
C LEU A 177 6.23 11.61 -12.33
N SER A 178 7.10 10.62 -12.09
CA SER A 178 8.30 10.82 -11.28
C SER A 178 9.34 11.66 -12.05
N PRO A 179 10.36 12.23 -11.37
CA PRO A 179 11.46 12.92 -12.05
C PRO A 179 12.20 12.09 -13.10
N ILE A 180 12.13 10.75 -13.00
CA ILE A 180 12.78 9.79 -13.90
C ILE A 180 12.05 9.69 -15.26
N ARG A 181 10.74 10.04 -15.29
CA ARG A 181 9.90 9.99 -16.50
C ARG A 181 9.89 8.58 -17.09
N ASP A 182 10.20 8.43 -18.37
CA ASP A 182 10.18 7.22 -19.18
C ASP A 182 11.56 6.57 -19.38
N ASP A 183 12.57 6.95 -18.57
CA ASP A 183 13.84 6.23 -18.54
C ASP A 183 13.66 4.86 -17.86
N VAL A 184 13.34 3.86 -18.67
CA VAL A 184 13.05 2.48 -18.24
C VAL A 184 14.19 1.89 -17.41
N ASN A 185 15.46 2.15 -17.77
CA ASN A 185 16.58 1.58 -17.03
C ASN A 185 16.70 2.19 -15.63
N CYS A 186 16.45 3.49 -15.49
CA CYS A 186 16.38 4.14 -14.19
C CYS A 186 15.17 3.66 -13.38
N LEU A 187 14.00 3.51 -14.01
CA LEU A 187 12.79 3.01 -13.35
C LEU A 187 12.97 1.59 -12.82
N LEU A 188 13.56 0.68 -13.61
CA LEU A 188 13.83 -0.69 -13.18
C LEU A 188 14.67 -0.73 -11.91
N ARG A 189 15.74 0.08 -11.83
CA ARG A 189 16.58 0.17 -10.63
C ARG A 189 15.83 0.68 -9.40
N GLU A 190 14.97 1.68 -9.56
CA GLU A 190 14.13 2.17 -8.46
C GLU A 190 13.10 1.11 -8.00
N PHE A 191 12.46 0.41 -8.95
CA PHE A 191 11.55 -0.68 -8.61
C PHE A 191 12.26 -1.80 -7.86
N GLU A 192 13.45 -2.22 -8.32
CA GLU A 192 14.28 -3.20 -7.60
C GLU A 192 14.62 -2.73 -6.18
N ALA A 193 14.96 -1.46 -6.00
CA ALA A 193 15.25 -0.91 -4.68
C ALA A 193 14.02 -0.93 -3.75
N TRP A 194 12.85 -0.52 -4.25
CA TRP A 194 11.60 -0.59 -3.47
C TRP A 194 11.19 -2.02 -3.13
N LEU A 195 11.31 -2.96 -4.08
CA LEU A 195 11.02 -4.38 -3.85
C LEU A 195 12.02 -5.01 -2.89
N CYS A 196 13.30 -4.63 -2.97
CA CYS A 196 14.33 -5.09 -2.04
C CYS A 196 13.99 -4.65 -0.60
N TRP A 197 13.68 -3.37 -0.39
CA TRP A 197 13.24 -2.84 0.90
C TRP A 197 11.98 -3.54 1.44
N LEU A 198 11.04 -3.86 0.54
CA LEU A 198 9.77 -4.47 0.89
C LEU A 198 9.96 -5.93 1.34
N TRP A 199 10.53 -6.77 0.46
CA TRP A 199 10.56 -8.22 0.60
C TRP A 199 11.70 -8.75 1.47
N HIS A 200 12.82 -8.05 1.57
CA HIS A 200 14.00 -8.52 2.32
C HIS A 200 14.05 -7.96 3.75
N LYS A 201 12.92 -7.50 4.29
CA LYS A 201 12.87 -7.08 5.69
C LYS A 201 13.00 -8.28 6.60
N ASP A 202 13.99 -8.24 7.46
CA ASP A 202 14.09 -9.14 8.61
C ASP A 202 13.03 -8.76 9.66
N LEU A 203 11.95 -9.54 9.68
CA LEU A 203 10.83 -9.37 10.61
C LEU A 203 11.16 -9.91 12.00
N GLU A 204 12.03 -10.92 12.11
CA GLU A 204 12.45 -11.50 13.38
C GLU A 204 13.36 -10.52 14.15
N ALA A 205 14.31 -9.89 13.46
CA ALA A 205 15.12 -8.81 14.06
C ALA A 205 14.24 -7.61 14.49
N GLN A 206 13.18 -7.31 13.73
CA GLN A 206 12.21 -6.28 14.13
C GLN A 206 11.44 -6.70 15.39
N LEU A 207 11.07 -7.98 15.52
CA LEU A 207 10.45 -8.51 16.73
C LEU A 207 11.38 -8.41 17.93
N VAL A 208 12.65 -8.80 17.79
CA VAL A 208 13.66 -8.67 18.87
C VAL A 208 13.76 -7.22 19.32
N THR A 209 13.79 -6.27 18.38
CA THR A 209 13.79 -4.83 18.70
C THR A 209 12.55 -4.44 19.51
N ALA A 210 11.36 -4.92 19.13
CA ALA A 210 10.13 -4.65 19.86
C ALA A 210 10.15 -5.25 21.28
N GLN A 211 10.66 -6.47 21.43
CA GLN A 211 10.77 -7.14 22.73
C GLN A 211 11.77 -6.45 23.66
N GLN A 212 12.89 -5.94 23.12
CA GLN A 212 13.86 -5.16 23.90
C GLN A 212 13.22 -3.91 24.51
N LEU A 213 12.31 -3.24 23.79
CA LEU A 213 11.58 -2.09 24.33
C LEU A 213 10.75 -2.45 25.57
N LEU A 214 10.25 -3.70 25.68
CA LEU A 214 9.50 -4.14 26.86
C LEU A 214 10.40 -4.27 28.09
N ILE A 215 11.63 -4.75 27.93
CA ILE A 215 12.60 -4.91 29.03
C ILE A 215 12.97 -3.55 29.63
N PHE A 216 13.14 -2.53 28.78
CA PHE A 216 13.42 -1.17 29.24
C PHE A 216 12.18 -0.48 29.85
N THR A 217 10.98 -1.04 29.68
CA THR A 217 9.75 -0.40 30.14
C THR A 217 9.36 -0.62 31.60
N ASP A 218 10.05 -1.50 32.34
CA ASP A 218 9.95 -1.53 33.81
C ASP A 218 10.34 -0.17 34.44
N ASP A 219 11.06 0.68 33.69
CA ASP A 219 11.43 2.06 34.06
C ASP A 219 10.60 3.15 33.32
N TYR A 220 9.65 2.78 32.44
CA TYR A 220 8.92 3.67 31.52
C TYR A 220 7.94 4.63 32.19
N SER A 221 7.48 4.29 33.40
CA SER A 221 6.64 5.19 34.22
C SER A 221 7.31 6.57 34.42
N SER A 222 8.66 6.61 34.40
CA SER A 222 9.45 7.84 34.48
C SER A 222 9.53 8.64 33.16
N TYR A 223 9.26 8.00 32.01
CA TYR A 223 9.32 8.62 30.68
C TYR A 223 7.99 9.25 30.25
N ILE A 224 6.84 8.56 30.45
CA ILE A 224 5.52 9.13 30.14
C ILE A 224 5.22 10.40 30.96
N SER A 225 5.71 10.47 32.20
CA SER A 225 5.58 11.67 33.04
C SER A 225 6.35 12.88 32.49
N LYS A 226 7.36 12.67 31.64
CA LYS A 226 8.15 13.73 30.98
C LYS A 226 7.62 14.13 29.61
N VAL A 227 6.92 13.24 28.90
CA VAL A 227 6.51 13.45 27.49
C VAL A 227 5.04 13.85 27.32
N ARG A 228 4.20 13.72 28.36
CA ARG A 228 2.83 14.31 28.30
C ARG A 228 2.92 15.84 28.23
N PRO A 229 2.36 16.49 27.19
CA PRO A 229 2.12 17.93 27.24
C PRO A 229 1.17 18.21 28.41
N LYS A 230 1.51 19.17 29.27
CA LYS A 230 0.60 19.64 30.33
C LYS A 230 -0.72 20.05 29.64
N GLY A 231 -1.80 19.37 29.99
CA GLY A 231 -3.10 19.53 29.33
C GLY A 231 -3.55 20.99 29.32
N THR A 232 -3.94 21.47 28.15
CA THR A 232 -4.77 22.66 28.02
C THR A 232 -6.17 22.27 28.47
N GLY A 233 -6.55 22.70 29.67
CA GLY A 233 -7.92 22.62 30.15
C GLY A 233 -8.82 23.48 29.26
N TYR A 234 -9.91 22.88 28.78
CA TYR A 234 -11.09 23.62 28.38
C TYR A 234 -12.17 23.34 29.42
N SER A 235 -12.36 24.34 30.28
CA SER A 235 -13.60 24.61 31.01
C SER A 235 -14.68 25.10 30.05
#